data_AF-A0A3L7W758-F1
#
_entry.id   AF-A0A3L7W758-F1
#
_cell.length_a   1.000
_cell.length_b   1.000
_cell.length_c   1.000
_cell.angle_alpha   90.00
_cell.angle_beta   90.00
_cell.angle_gamma   90.00
#
_symmetry.space_group_name_H-M   'P 1'
#
loop_
_entity.id
_entity.type
_entity.pdbx_description
1 polymer ?
#
loop_
_entity_poly.entity_id
_entity_poly.type
_entity_poly.pdbx_seq_one_letter_code
_entity_poly.pdbx_strand_id
1 'polypeptide(L)'
;MIAIVQALVLSFGCVCLLMPAYLRLLRHSGFGKRVRREFGPDWHIVKEGTPTMGGLLLVVVVLALSLLLDAVDASTYAILLALLGVSLVGAFDDWLNARTGIGISARQKLLWQIGVSIISAVYIQQHFAFA
;
A
#
# COMPACT_ATOMS: atom_id res chain seq x y z
N MET A 1 -23.91 -11.46 -1.35
CA MET A 1 -23.73 -11.21 -2.80
C MET A 1 -23.86 -9.74 -3.16
N ILE A 2 -24.98 -9.06 -2.83
CA ILE A 2 -25.19 -7.63 -3.13
C ILE A 2 -24.09 -6.73 -2.52
N ALA A 3 -23.77 -6.90 -1.23
CA ALA A 3 -22.74 -6.12 -0.54
C ALA A 3 -21.34 -6.24 -1.18
N ILE A 4 -20.98 -7.43 -1.67
CA ILE A 4 -19.69 -7.68 -2.34
C ILE A 4 -19.65 -6.94 -3.68
N VAL A 5 -20.74 -6.98 -4.45
CA VAL A 5 -20.84 -6.25 -5.72
C VAL A 5 -20.78 -4.74 -5.47
N GLN A 6 -21.46 -4.24 -4.43
CA GLN A 6 -21.39 -2.83 -4.04
C GLN A 6 -19.95 -2.41 -3.67
N ALA A 7 -19.25 -3.19 -2.83
CA ALA A 7 -17.87 -2.93 -2.45
C ALA A 7 -16.93 -2.92 -3.67
N LEU A 8 -17.12 -3.85 -4.61
CA LEU A 8 -16.33 -3.93 -5.84
C LEU A 8 -16.53 -2.69 -6.73
N VAL A 9 -17.78 -2.33 -7.00
CA VAL A 9 -18.10 -1.18 -7.86
C VAL A 9 -17.63 0.14 -7.23
N LEU A 10 -17.85 0.31 -5.92
CA LEU A 10 -17.42 1.52 -5.21
C LEU A 10 -15.90 1.63 -5.16
N SER A 11 -15.18 0.56 -4.82
CA SER A 11 -13.71 0.59 -4.77
C SER A 11 -13.10 0.87 -6.14
N PHE A 12 -13.57 0.20 -7.19
CA PHE A 12 -13.13 0.46 -8.56
C PHE A 12 -13.43 1.90 -8.98
N GLY A 13 -14.67 2.36 -8.79
CA GLY A 13 -15.10 3.72 -9.15
C GLY A 13 -14.29 4.79 -8.42
N CYS A 14 -14.13 4.68 -7.10
CA CYS A 14 -13.33 5.62 -6.31
C CYS A 14 -11.89 5.69 -6.79
N VAL A 15 -11.23 4.55 -7.03
CA VAL A 15 -9.84 4.55 -7.51
C VAL A 15 -9.73 5.17 -8.89
N CYS A 16 -10.58 4.79 -9.85
CA CYS A 16 -10.55 5.34 -11.20
C CYS A 16 -10.76 6.86 -11.23
N LEU A 17 -11.65 7.39 -10.38
CA LEU A 17 -11.94 8.82 -10.31
C LEU A 17 -10.83 9.59 -9.59
N LEU A 18 -10.29 9.07 -8.49
CA LEU A 18 -9.30 9.76 -7.66
C LEU A 18 -7.86 9.64 -8.18
N MET A 19 -7.53 8.53 -8.86
CA MET A 19 -6.16 8.23 -9.30
C MET A 19 -5.55 9.34 -10.18
N PRO A 20 -6.22 9.92 -11.19
CA PRO A 20 -5.63 10.98 -12.00
C PRO A 20 -5.25 12.23 -11.18
N ALA A 21 -6.08 12.61 -10.22
CA ALA A 21 -5.80 13.74 -9.33
C ALA A 21 -4.65 13.42 -8.37
N TYR A 22 -4.65 12.21 -7.82
CA TYR A 22 -3.60 11.72 -6.93
C TYR A 22 -2.23 11.64 -7.63
N LEU A 23 -2.19 11.15 -8.88
CA LEU A 23 -0.95 11.12 -9.66
C LEU A 23 -0.42 12.53 -9.98
N ARG A 24 -1.30 13.51 -10.23
CA ARG A 24 -0.88 14.91 -10.38
C ARG A 24 -0.28 15.46 -9.08
N LEU A 25 -0.90 15.16 -7.93
CA LEU A 25 -0.38 15.53 -6.62
C LEU A 25 1.01 14.93 -6.38
N LEU A 26 1.18 13.62 -6.61
CA LEU A 26 2.47 12.95 -6.44
C LEU A 26 3.58 13.51 -7.34
N ARG A 27 3.23 13.84 -8.59
CA ARG A 27 4.16 14.49 -9.53
C ARG A 27 4.57 15.87 -9.04
N HIS A 28 3.64 16.66 -8.50
CA HIS A 28 3.93 18.00 -7.99
C HIS A 28 4.76 17.96 -6.70
N SER A 29 4.51 16.98 -5.83
CA SER A 29 5.23 16.79 -4.57
C SER A 29 6.63 16.18 -4.72
N GLY A 30 7.11 16.00 -5.96
CA GLY A 30 8.48 15.56 -6.24
C GLY A 30 8.75 14.07 -6.03
N PHE A 31 7.71 13.23 -5.94
CA PHE A 31 7.82 11.78 -5.79
C PHE A 31 8.07 11.05 -7.13
N GLY A 32 8.77 11.68 -8.07
CA GLY A 32 9.17 11.02 -9.31
C GLY A 32 10.33 10.06 -9.07
N LYS A 33 10.29 8.85 -9.66
CA LYS A 33 11.45 7.94 -9.62
C LYS A 33 12.69 8.64 -10.20
N ARG A 34 13.75 8.74 -9.39
CA ARG A 34 15.10 9.05 -9.87
C ARG A 34 15.73 7.74 -10.36
N VAL A 35 15.95 7.62 -11.67
CA VAL A 35 16.62 6.45 -12.25
C VAL A 35 18.13 6.64 -12.07
N ARG A 36 18.80 5.70 -11.39
CA ARG A 36 20.27 5.67 -11.34
C ARG A 36 20.78 5.30 -12.74
N ARG A 37 21.48 6.24 -13.39
CA ARG A 37 22.08 6.08 -14.73
C ARG A 37 23.15 4.99 -14.80
N GLU A 38 23.63 4.52 -13.64
CA GLU A 38 24.84 3.69 -13.52
C GLU A 38 24.58 2.17 -13.59
N PHE A 39 23.33 1.71 -13.43
CA PHE A 39 23.01 0.28 -13.22
C PHE A 39 21.91 -0.28 -14.14
N GLY A 40 21.79 0.16 -15.39
CA GLY A 40 20.86 -0.49 -16.32
C GLY A 40 20.93 -0.04 -17.79
N PRO A 41 20.45 -0.87 -18.73
CA PRO A 41 20.36 -0.54 -20.16
C PRO A 41 19.44 0.66 -20.45
N ASP A 42 19.71 1.39 -21.53
CA ASP A 42 19.12 2.70 -21.86
C ASP A 42 17.57 2.77 -21.88
N TRP A 43 16.88 1.64 -22.06
CA TRP A 43 15.41 1.59 -22.00
C TRP A 43 14.83 1.81 -20.59
N HIS A 44 15.65 1.76 -19.53
CA HIS A 44 15.24 2.14 -18.17
C HIS A 44 15.00 3.65 -17.98
N ILE A 45 15.46 4.48 -18.91
CA ILE A 45 15.29 5.96 -18.89
C ILE A 45 13.81 6.35 -19.03
N VAL A 46 12.99 5.53 -19.69
CA VAL A 46 11.56 5.80 -19.95
C VAL A 46 10.71 5.89 -18.68
N LYS A 47 11.17 5.33 -17.56
CA LYS A 47 10.45 5.35 -16.27
C LYS A 47 10.84 6.52 -15.36
N GLU A 48 11.79 7.35 -15.79
CA GLU A 48 12.21 8.55 -15.05
C GLU A 48 11.03 9.52 -14.88
N GLY A 49 10.83 10.00 -13.66
CA GLY A 49 9.73 10.93 -13.35
C GLY A 49 8.34 10.30 -13.24
N THR A 50 8.20 8.97 -13.38
CA THR A 50 6.92 8.31 -13.05
C THR A 50 6.71 8.39 -11.54
N PRO A 51 5.56 8.91 -11.06
CA PRO A 51 5.29 9.04 -9.62
C PRO A 51 5.31 7.67 -8.92
N THR A 52 5.99 7.60 -7.77
CA THR A 52 6.00 6.45 -6.86
C THR A 52 4.85 6.53 -5.87
N MET A 53 4.56 5.45 -5.11
CA MET A 53 3.53 5.45 -4.05
C MET A 53 2.06 5.51 -4.52
N GLY A 54 1.78 5.09 -5.75
CA GLY A 54 0.40 4.93 -6.27
C GLY A 54 -0.48 4.04 -5.38
N GLY A 55 0.10 3.01 -4.77
CA GLY A 55 -0.60 2.05 -3.91
C GLY A 55 -1.18 2.64 -2.63
N LEU A 56 -0.70 3.79 -2.15
CA LEU A 56 -1.23 4.41 -0.93
C LEU A 56 -2.70 4.84 -1.12
N LEU A 57 -3.07 5.30 -2.31
CA LEU A 57 -4.47 5.62 -2.63
C LEU A 57 -5.36 4.37 -2.53
N LEU A 58 -4.88 3.21 -2.98
CA LEU A 58 -5.64 1.96 -2.87
C LEU A 58 -5.93 1.63 -1.41
N VAL A 59 -4.93 1.75 -0.54
CA VAL A 59 -5.08 1.46 0.90
C VAL A 59 -6.06 2.43 1.54
N VAL A 60 -5.96 3.73 1.23
CA VAL A 60 -6.90 4.74 1.73
C VAL A 60 -8.33 4.44 1.28
N VAL A 61 -8.53 4.09 0.01
CA VAL A 61 -9.88 3.74 -0.50
C VAL A 61 -10.41 2.48 0.17
N VAL A 62 -9.59 1.44 0.30
CA VAL A 62 -10.01 0.19 0.97
C VAL A 62 -10.39 0.46 2.42
N LEU A 63 -9.55 1.16 3.19
CA LEU A 63 -9.86 1.47 4.60
C LEU A 63 -11.11 2.35 4.75
N ALA A 64 -11.25 3.37 3.91
CA ALA A 64 -12.42 4.24 3.93
C ALA A 64 -13.71 3.48 3.60
N LEU A 65 -13.68 2.60 2.59
CA LEU A 65 -14.84 1.78 2.22
C LEU A 65 -15.12 0.68 3.24
N SER A 66 -14.10 0.07 3.84
CA SER A 66 -14.29 -0.89 4.93
C SER A 66 -15.03 -0.26 6.10
N LEU A 67 -14.72 0.98 6.46
CA LEU A 67 -15.44 1.73 7.50
C LEU A 67 -16.84 2.14 7.04
N LEU A 68 -16.98 2.65 5.82
CA LEU A 68 -18.27 3.13 5.28
C LEU A 68 -19.31 2.02 5.12
N LEU A 69 -18.86 0.81 4.77
CA LEU A 69 -19.72 -0.36 4.56
C LEU A 69 -19.85 -1.22 5.82
N ASP A 70 -19.35 -0.75 6.97
CA ASP A 70 -19.34 -1.47 8.25
C ASP A 70 -18.76 -2.89 8.13
N ALA A 71 -17.71 -3.01 7.32
CA ALA A 71 -17.02 -4.27 7.03
C ALA A 71 -15.82 -4.51 7.95
N VAL A 72 -15.71 -3.75 9.05
CA VAL A 72 -14.64 -3.90 10.05
C VAL A 72 -15.18 -4.70 11.23
N ASP A 73 -14.80 -5.96 11.28
CA ASP A 73 -15.16 -6.92 12.31
C ASP A 73 -13.92 -7.71 12.75
N ALA A 74 -14.09 -8.64 13.70
CA ALA A 74 -12.98 -9.46 14.17
C ALA A 74 -12.31 -10.26 13.05
N SER A 75 -13.05 -10.67 12.01
CA SER A 75 -12.52 -11.52 10.93
C SER A 75 -11.69 -10.73 9.92
N THR A 76 -12.02 -9.46 9.75
CA THR A 76 -11.38 -8.55 8.78
C THR A 76 -10.28 -7.70 9.39
N TYR A 77 -10.28 -7.50 10.72
CA TYR A 77 -9.31 -6.66 11.42
C TYR A 77 -7.85 -7.05 11.12
N ALA A 78 -7.50 -8.33 11.23
CA ALA A 78 -6.14 -8.81 10.95
C ALA A 78 -5.72 -8.54 9.50
N ILE A 79 -6.65 -8.66 8.55
CA ILE A 79 -6.40 -8.43 7.12
C ILE A 79 -6.15 -6.94 6.86
N LEU A 80 -6.98 -6.06 7.45
CA LEU A 80 -6.82 -4.62 7.33
C LEU A 80 -5.54 -4.12 8.01
N LEU A 81 -5.19 -4.71 9.15
CA LEU A 81 -3.92 -4.45 9.84
C LEU A 81 -2.72 -4.85 8.97
N ALA A 82 -2.74 -6.04 8.38
CA ALA A 82 -1.68 -6.51 7.50
C ALA A 82 -1.56 -5.64 6.24
N LEU A 83 -2.69 -5.29 5.63
CA LEU A 83 -2.76 -4.37 4.48
C LEU A 83 -2.12 -3.03 4.82
N LEU A 84 -2.52 -2.40 5.92
CA LEU A 84 -1.98 -1.12 6.35
C LEU A 84 -0.50 -1.23 6.71
N GLY A 85 -0.11 -2.20 7.52
CA GLY A 85 1.26 -2.37 8.02
C GLY A 85 2.27 -2.59 6.89
N VAL A 86 1.99 -3.52 5.97
CA VAL A 86 2.89 -3.79 4.83
C VAL A 86 2.91 -2.61 3.86
N SER A 87 1.77 -1.95 3.65
CA SER A 87 1.69 -0.79 2.76
C SER A 87 2.45 0.42 3.31
N LEU A 88 2.44 0.66 4.63
CA LEU A 88 3.23 1.71 5.25
C LEU A 88 4.73 1.48 5.08
N VAL A 89 5.19 0.23 5.23
CA VAL A 89 6.59 -0.13 4.98
C VAL A 89 6.96 0.09 3.51
N GLY A 90 6.09 -0.30 2.58
CA GLY A 90 6.29 -0.06 1.14
C GLY A 90 6.29 1.42 0.78
N ALA A 91 5.37 2.20 1.36
CA ALA A 91 5.30 3.64 1.18
C ALA A 91 6.57 4.34 1.71
N PHE A 92 7.07 3.91 2.87
CA PHE A 92 8.30 4.44 3.44
C PHE A 92 9.53 4.07 2.60
N ASP A 93 9.58 2.86 2.05
CA ASP A 93 10.64 2.40 1.13
C ASP A 93 10.69 3.22 -0.15
N ASP A 94 9.53 3.43 -0.79
CA ASP A 94 9.39 4.24 -1.99
C ASP A 94 9.75 5.72 -1.74
N TRP A 95 9.37 6.27 -0.57
CA TRP A 95 9.75 7.62 -0.17
C TRP A 95 11.25 7.76 0.05
N LEU A 96 11.86 6.80 0.76
CA LEU A 96 13.30 6.81 1.02
C LEU A 96 14.07 6.72 -0.30
N ASN A 97 13.68 5.78 -1.17
CA ASN A 97 14.29 5.62 -2.48
C ASN A 97 14.14 6.88 -3.35
N ALA A 98 12.99 7.56 -3.31
CA ALA A 98 12.81 8.82 -4.03
C ALA A 98 13.74 9.95 -3.55
N ARG A 99 14.07 9.98 -2.25
CA ARG A 99 14.95 11.01 -1.66
C ARG A 99 16.45 10.70 -1.75
N THR A 100 16.84 9.46 -1.49
CA THR A 100 18.25 9.07 -1.33
C THR A 100 18.77 8.20 -2.48
N GLY A 101 17.87 7.68 -3.33
CA GLY A 101 18.20 6.72 -4.38
C GLY A 101 18.58 5.33 -3.84
N ILE A 102 18.31 5.04 -2.56
CA ILE A 102 18.51 3.74 -1.91
C ILE A 102 17.26 3.46 -1.06
N GLY A 103 16.66 2.28 -1.23
CA GLY A 103 15.54 1.83 -0.40
C GLY A 103 15.97 1.32 0.98
N ILE A 104 15.00 0.85 1.74
CA ILE A 104 15.22 0.16 3.02
C ILE A 104 16.00 -1.13 2.76
N SER A 105 16.89 -1.52 3.68
CA SER A 105 17.59 -2.79 3.56
C SER A 105 16.62 -3.96 3.58
N ALA A 106 16.89 -5.01 2.79
CA ALA A 106 16.03 -6.19 2.72
C ALA A 106 15.78 -6.82 4.10
N ARG A 107 16.79 -6.82 4.98
CA ARG A 107 16.69 -7.32 6.36
C ARG A 107 15.70 -6.51 7.20
N GLN A 108 15.79 -5.17 7.14
CA GLN A 108 14.84 -4.31 7.86
C GLN A 108 13.41 -4.49 7.34
N LYS A 109 13.24 -4.57 6.01
CA LYS A 109 11.92 -4.79 5.39
C LYS A 109 11.30 -6.11 5.85
N LEU A 110 12.10 -7.18 5.88
CA LEU A 110 11.68 -8.49 6.37
C LEU A 110 11.33 -8.46 7.86
N LEU A 111 12.14 -7.81 8.71
CA LEU A 111 11.85 -7.68 10.14
C LEU A 111 10.51 -7.00 10.40
N TRP A 112 10.21 -5.92 9.66
CA TRP A 112 8.91 -5.25 9.75
C TRP A 112 7.75 -6.14 9.30
N GLN A 113 7.91 -6.85 8.18
CA GLN A 113 6.87 -7.76 7.69
C GLN A 113 6.62 -8.94 8.64
N ILE A 114 7.68 -9.49 9.25
CA ILE A 114 7.57 -10.52 10.30
C ILE A 114 6.82 -9.96 11.51
N GLY A 115 7.16 -8.74 11.96
CA GLY A 115 6.48 -8.10 13.08
C GLY A 115 4.97 -7.95 12.83
N VAL A 116 4.58 -7.43 11.67
CA VAL A 116 3.16 -7.32 11.27
C VAL A 116 2.49 -8.69 11.19
N SER A 117 3.18 -9.71 10.66
CA SER A 117 2.67 -11.08 10.57
C SER A 117 2.45 -11.70 11.95
N ILE A 118 3.37 -11.52 12.89
CA ILE A 118 3.25 -12.05 14.26
C ILE A 118 2.07 -11.40 14.98
N ILE A 119 1.93 -10.08 14.90
CA ILE A 119 0.81 -9.36 15.52
C ILE A 119 -0.52 -9.87 14.95
N SER A 120 -0.59 -10.03 13.63
CA SER A 120 -1.79 -10.55 12.96
C SER A 120 -2.10 -12.00 13.39
N ALA A 121 -1.08 -12.85 13.49
CA ALA A 121 -1.23 -14.24 13.92
C ALA A 121 -1.70 -14.36 15.38
N VAL A 122 -1.13 -13.56 16.29
CA VAL A 122 -1.56 -13.52 17.70
C VAL A 122 -3.01 -13.06 17.81
N TYR A 123 -3.40 -12.02 17.07
CA TYR A 123 -4.78 -11.54 17.06
C TYR A 123 -5.76 -12.63 16.59
N ILE A 124 -5.43 -13.32 15.49
CA ILE A 124 -6.25 -14.41 14.95
C ILE A 124 -6.38 -15.54 15.99
N GLN A 125 -5.26 -15.94 16.63
CA GLN A 125 -5.27 -16.96 17.66
C GLN A 125 -6.18 -16.58 18.84
N GLN A 126 -6.17 -15.33 19.29
CA GLN A 126 -6.96 -14.90 20.44
C GLN A 126 -8.48 -14.82 20.15
N HIS A 127 -8.86 -14.52 18.90
CA HIS A 127 -10.27 -14.28 18.55
C HIS A 127 -10.96 -15.48 17.88
N PHE A 128 -10.18 -16.38 17.26
CA PHE A 128 -10.73 -17.49 16.46
C PHE A 128 -10.20 -18.86 16.85
N ALA A 129 -9.21 -18.97 17.73
CA ALA A 129 -8.83 -20.28 18.23
C ALA A 129 -9.95 -20.79 19.14
N PHE A 130 -10.59 -21.87 18.68
CA PHE A 130 -11.43 -22.70 19.53
C PHE A 130 -10.52 -23.37 20.57
N ALA A 131 -10.66 -22.93 21.83
CA ALA A 131 -10.34 -23.80 22.96
C ALA A 131 -11.49 -24.80 23.13
#